data_AF-A0A6L0Y3X8-F1
#
_entry.id   AF-A0A6L0Y3X8-F1
#
_cell.length_a   1.000
_cell.length_b   1.000
_cell.length_c   1.000
_cell.angle_alpha   90.00
_cell.angle_beta   90.00
_cell.angle_gamma   90.00
#
_symmetry.space_group_name_H-M   'P 1'
#
loop_
_entity.id
_entity.type
_entity.pdbx_description
1 polymer ?
#
loop_
_entity_poly.entity_id
_entity_poly.type
_entity_poly.pdbx_seq_one_letter_code
_entity_poly.pdbx_strand_id
1 'polypeptide(L)'
;MYINLNIKHSSYKNDKCLLYKALNVGYNIVALSISYNNFRNGKDNNICDIRWKVINCTAYNNNHYANNNLCNNYGERNYFIDQLDNINKMNDYILNINNMISENYILINRSNNFCIKNICDDFIFYENEIDISKKKNDINELYKYIPKENYYLSNNTNSFILKRLNVKYQDVYKIEKEYNKLIKEYNFDIIAFEIDNAEEINMIISKFDCDIIYFNMTKSFVSLRKSDIQGAIDKGIFFEISSFIKGNDDFQYVIYSLNLNNIFLTIPLNKIIISSGSFHINQIIDPLNFLRSFFNFNKLSYKKLIGCITTVPLACIQRASVRKSLNTAVFYKKN
;
A
#
# COMPACT_ATOMS: atom_id res chain seq x y z
N MET A 1 -9.10 -8.82 2.06
CA MET A 1 -8.59 -7.47 1.75
C MET A 1 -7.23 -7.32 2.38
N TYR A 2 -6.17 -7.11 1.59
CA TYR A 2 -4.79 -6.92 2.07
C TYR A 2 -4.33 -5.48 1.85
N ILE A 3 -3.50 -4.97 2.75
CA ILE A 3 -3.07 -3.58 2.76
C ILE A 3 -1.55 -3.53 2.91
N ASN A 4 -0.86 -2.78 2.04
CA ASN A 4 0.56 -2.52 2.14
C ASN A 4 0.83 -1.02 2.27
N LEU A 5 1.09 -0.55 3.49
CA LEU A 5 1.22 0.89 3.77
C LEU A 5 2.62 1.48 3.55
N ASN A 6 3.59 0.70 3.09
CA ASN A 6 4.97 1.19 3.00
C ASN A 6 5.67 0.73 1.72
N ILE A 7 5.26 1.29 0.59
CA ILE A 7 6.05 1.24 -0.64
C ILE A 7 6.82 2.55 -0.73
N LYS A 8 8.15 2.50 -0.84
CA LYS A 8 8.99 3.71 -0.73
C LYS A 8 9.21 4.33 -2.10
N HIS A 9 8.90 5.63 -2.19
CA HIS A 9 9.12 6.41 -3.40
C HIS A 9 10.63 6.52 -3.71
N SER A 10 10.94 6.40 -5.00
CA SER A 10 12.28 6.70 -5.52
C SER A 10 12.27 7.46 -6.85
N SER A 11 11.29 7.18 -7.71
CA SER A 11 11.04 7.90 -8.96
C SER A 11 9.66 7.54 -9.45
N TYR A 12 9.04 8.43 -10.22
CA TYR A 12 7.70 8.21 -10.78
C TYR A 12 7.55 6.87 -11.53
N LYS A 13 8.54 6.51 -12.37
CA LYS A 13 8.53 5.24 -13.11
C LYS A 13 8.59 4.03 -12.17
N ASN A 14 9.42 4.10 -11.13
CA ASN A 14 9.53 3.02 -10.16
C ASN A 14 8.25 2.90 -9.33
N ASP A 15 7.65 4.02 -8.92
CA ASP A 15 6.40 4.04 -8.18
C ASP A 15 5.28 3.33 -8.96
N LYS A 16 5.12 3.68 -10.24
CA LYS A 16 4.14 3.03 -11.13
C LYS A 16 4.32 1.51 -11.15
N CYS A 17 5.57 1.07 -11.30
CA CYS A 17 5.96 -0.33 -11.38
C CYS A 17 5.66 -1.07 -10.06
N LEU A 18 6.01 -0.47 -8.92
CA LEU A 18 5.74 -1.00 -7.58
C LEU A 18 4.24 -1.08 -7.30
N LEU A 19 3.49 -0.02 -7.59
CA LEU A 19 2.04 0.04 -7.40
C LEU A 19 1.33 -1.00 -8.27
N TYR A 20 1.69 -1.09 -9.55
CA TYR A 20 1.19 -2.14 -10.45
C TYR A 20 1.44 -3.53 -9.88
N LYS A 21 2.68 -3.83 -9.47
CA LYS A 21 3.03 -5.14 -8.90
C LYS A 21 2.22 -5.43 -7.65
N ALA A 22 2.13 -4.50 -6.70
CA ALA A 22 1.41 -4.68 -5.45
C ALA A 22 -0.08 -4.97 -5.68
N LEU A 23 -0.74 -4.16 -6.51
CA LEU A 23 -2.14 -4.36 -6.88
C LEU A 23 -2.33 -5.71 -7.60
N ASN A 24 -1.42 -6.05 -8.51
CA ASN A 24 -1.51 -7.28 -9.29
C ASN A 24 -1.16 -8.55 -8.51
N VAL A 25 -0.45 -8.49 -7.37
CA VAL A 25 -0.25 -9.68 -6.50
C VAL A 25 -1.36 -9.86 -5.47
N GLY A 26 -2.12 -8.80 -5.14
CA GLY A 26 -3.35 -8.91 -4.35
C GLY A 26 -3.51 -7.94 -3.20
N TYR A 27 -2.67 -6.89 -3.10
CA TYR A 27 -2.94 -5.78 -2.20
C TYR A 27 -4.05 -4.90 -2.78
N ASN A 28 -5.06 -4.60 -1.96
CA ASN A 28 -6.18 -3.73 -2.35
C ASN A 28 -5.87 -2.27 -2.01
N ILE A 29 -5.17 -2.01 -0.91
CA ILE A 29 -4.75 -0.67 -0.53
C ILE A 29 -3.23 -0.65 -0.48
N VAL A 30 -2.64 0.35 -1.13
CA VAL A 30 -1.20 0.52 -1.19
C VAL A 30 -0.87 1.97 -0.84
N ALA A 31 0.00 2.22 0.14
CA ALA A 31 0.45 3.57 0.44
C ALA A 31 1.88 3.79 -0.07
N LEU A 32 2.03 4.85 -0.87
CA LEU A 32 3.32 5.32 -1.39
C LEU A 32 3.93 6.29 -0.38
N SER A 33 5.00 5.85 0.28
CA SER A 33 5.77 6.57 1.29
C SER A 33 6.77 7.51 0.64
N ILE A 34 6.61 8.80 0.91
CA ILE A 34 7.51 9.87 0.49
C ILE A 34 8.36 10.27 1.70
N SER A 35 9.68 10.18 1.57
CA SER A 35 10.60 10.66 2.61
C SER A 35 10.56 12.18 2.70
N TYR A 36 10.48 12.73 3.92
CA TYR A 36 10.47 14.17 4.15
C TYR A 36 11.64 14.92 3.49
N ASN A 37 12.86 14.37 3.54
CA ASN A 37 14.02 14.99 2.90
C ASN A 37 13.91 14.99 1.36
N ASN A 38 13.33 13.96 0.77
CA ASN A 38 13.13 13.93 -0.69
C ASN A 38 12.06 14.94 -1.10
N PHE A 39 10.99 15.03 -0.31
CA PHE A 39 9.93 16.01 -0.48
C PHE A 39 10.45 17.45 -0.41
N ARG A 40 11.25 17.80 0.62
CA ARG A 40 11.73 19.18 0.81
C ARG A 40 12.78 19.61 -0.22
N ASN A 41 13.65 18.70 -0.63
CA ASN A 41 14.76 19.02 -1.52
C ASN A 41 14.36 19.16 -2.99
N GLY A 42 13.06 19.15 -3.31
CA GLY A 42 12.54 19.46 -4.65
C GLY A 42 13.03 18.53 -5.76
N LYS A 43 13.54 17.34 -5.41
CA LYS A 43 14.05 16.39 -6.42
C LYS A 43 12.95 15.85 -7.33
N ASP A 44 11.69 15.94 -6.89
CA ASP A 44 10.49 15.68 -7.67
C ASP A 44 9.38 16.68 -7.26
N ASN A 45 9.41 17.89 -7.83
CA ASN A 45 8.49 18.99 -7.48
C ASN A 45 6.99 18.65 -7.63
N ASN A 46 6.66 17.62 -8.42
CA ASN A 46 5.27 17.23 -8.69
C ASN A 46 4.81 16.01 -7.89
N ILE A 47 5.65 15.41 -7.04
CA ILE A 47 5.31 14.18 -6.32
C ILE A 47 4.03 14.31 -5.49
N CYS A 48 3.71 15.53 -5.08
CA CYS A 48 2.57 15.82 -4.25
C CYS A 48 1.24 15.95 -4.99
N ASP A 49 1.28 16.20 -6.29
CA ASP A 49 0.10 16.42 -7.14
C ASP A 49 -0.34 15.13 -7.85
N ILE A 50 0.46 14.08 -7.75
CA ILE A 50 0.22 12.80 -8.44
C ILE A 50 -0.88 12.03 -7.72
N ARG A 51 -2.08 12.07 -8.32
CA ARG A 51 -3.18 11.14 -8.00
C ARG A 51 -3.15 9.98 -9.00
N TRP A 52 -2.80 8.79 -8.51
CA TRP A 52 -2.84 7.56 -9.31
C TRP A 52 -4.28 7.08 -9.53
N LYS A 53 -4.63 6.74 -10.77
CA LYS A 53 -5.95 6.22 -11.16
C LYS A 53 -5.82 4.75 -11.54
N VAL A 54 -6.52 3.87 -10.85
CA VAL A 54 -6.51 2.44 -11.14
C VAL A 54 -7.65 2.09 -12.09
N ILE A 55 -7.33 1.42 -13.19
CA ILE A 55 -8.27 1.02 -14.23
C ILE A 55 -8.24 -0.50 -14.37
N ASN A 56 -9.41 -1.12 -14.30
CA ASN A 56 -9.57 -2.52 -14.65
C ASN A 56 -9.45 -2.67 -16.16
N CYS A 57 -8.57 -3.55 -16.60
CA CYS A 57 -8.42 -3.98 -17.98
C CYS A 57 -8.75 -5.47 -18.05
N THR A 58 -9.89 -5.79 -18.66
CA THR A 58 -10.36 -7.17 -18.82
C THR A 58 -10.38 -7.51 -20.31
N ALA A 59 -9.72 -8.59 -20.72
CA ALA A 59 -9.78 -9.04 -22.10
C ALA A 59 -11.18 -9.58 -22.41
N TYR A 60 -11.67 -9.32 -23.61
CA TYR A 60 -12.78 -10.10 -24.14
C TYR A 60 -12.25 -11.50 -24.41
N ASN A 61 -12.85 -12.50 -23.76
CA ASN A 61 -12.70 -13.87 -24.23
C ASN A 61 -13.43 -13.96 -25.57
N ASN A 62 -12.73 -13.73 -26.68
CA ASN A 62 -13.20 -14.13 -28.01
C ASN A 62 -13.16 -15.67 -28.15
N ASN A 63 -13.71 -16.40 -27.19
CA ASN A 63 -13.96 -17.83 -27.32
C ASN A 63 -15.15 -18.12 -28.25
N HIS A 64 -15.82 -17.09 -28.79
CA HIS A 64 -16.87 -17.27 -29.78
C HIS A 64 -16.36 -17.53 -31.22
N TYR A 65 -15.05 -17.50 -31.47
CA TYR A 65 -14.47 -17.84 -32.78
C TYR A 65 -13.59 -19.10 -32.79
N ALA A 66 -13.64 -19.93 -31.74
CA ALA A 66 -12.99 -21.24 -31.73
C ALA A 66 -14.00 -22.41 -31.66
N ASN A 67 -15.21 -22.22 -32.18
CA ASN A 67 -15.94 -23.34 -32.76
C ASN A 67 -15.44 -23.51 -34.19
N ASN A 68 -14.35 -24.28 -34.35
CA ASN A 68 -14.09 -25.23 -35.44
C ASN A 68 -12.59 -25.51 -35.54
N ASN A 69 -12.23 -26.79 -35.43
CA ASN A 69 -11.00 -27.42 -35.91
C ASN A 69 -9.73 -27.39 -35.05
N LEU A 70 -9.83 -27.66 -33.74
CA LEU A 70 -8.68 -28.15 -32.96
C LEU A 70 -9.05 -29.38 -32.10
N CYS A 71 -9.84 -30.30 -32.67
CA CYS A 71 -9.79 -31.70 -32.27
C CYS A 71 -8.84 -32.38 -33.24
N ASN A 72 -7.59 -32.57 -32.82
CA ASN A 72 -6.65 -33.63 -33.19
C ASN A 72 -5.22 -33.10 -33.00
N ASN A 73 -4.70 -33.24 -31.78
CA ASN A 73 -3.38 -33.84 -31.53
C ASN A 73 -3.10 -33.83 -30.02
N TYR A 74 -3.08 -35.04 -29.47
CA TYR A 74 -2.39 -35.55 -28.29
C TYR A 74 -1.79 -34.57 -27.26
N GLY A 75 -2.28 -34.71 -26.03
CA GLY A 75 -1.72 -34.13 -24.81
C GLY A 75 -2.82 -33.49 -23.98
N GLU A 76 -3.16 -34.08 -22.84
CA GLU A 76 -4.16 -33.57 -21.89
C GLU A 76 -3.89 -32.09 -21.57
N ARG A 77 -4.64 -31.20 -22.23
CA ARG A 77 -4.62 -29.77 -21.94
C ARG A 77 -5.24 -29.54 -20.57
N ASN A 78 -4.40 -29.23 -19.59
CA ASN A 78 -4.85 -28.92 -18.24
C ASN A 78 -5.45 -27.51 -18.26
N TYR A 79 -6.79 -27.44 -18.30
CA TYR A 79 -7.56 -26.18 -18.31
C TYR A 79 -7.06 -25.15 -17.29
N PHE A 80 -6.67 -25.58 -16.09
CA PHE A 80 -6.12 -24.71 -15.05
C PHE A 80 -4.77 -24.10 -15.43
N ILE A 81 -3.89 -24.87 -16.08
CA ILE A 81 -2.57 -24.42 -16.53
C ILE A 81 -2.74 -23.44 -17.70
N ASP A 82 -3.60 -23.77 -18.67
CA ASP A 82 -3.88 -22.91 -19.83
C ASP A 82 -4.48 -21.56 -19.41
N GLN A 83 -5.37 -21.55 -18.40
CA GLN A 83 -5.91 -20.31 -17.84
C GLN A 83 -4.86 -19.46 -17.10
N LEU A 84 -4.00 -20.10 -16.31
CA LEU A 84 -2.90 -19.41 -15.63
C LEU A 84 -1.94 -18.78 -16.64
N ASP A 85 -1.61 -19.50 -17.72
CA ASP A 85 -0.75 -18.99 -18.79
C ASP A 85 -1.37 -17.81 -19.52
N ASN A 86 -2.69 -17.83 -19.77
CA ASN A 86 -3.38 -16.70 -20.38
C ASN A 86 -3.42 -15.47 -19.46
N ILE A 87 -3.63 -15.66 -18.15
CA ILE A 87 -3.57 -14.57 -17.17
C ILE A 87 -2.15 -13.98 -17.10
N ASN A 88 -1.12 -14.82 -17.09
CA ASN A 88 0.28 -14.38 -17.07
C ASN A 88 0.65 -13.59 -18.33
N LYS A 89 0.32 -14.10 -19.52
CA LYS A 89 0.51 -13.39 -20.79
C LYS A 89 -0.20 -12.03 -20.81
N MET A 90 -1.42 -11.98 -20.29
CA MET A 90 -2.17 -10.73 -20.19
C MET A 90 -1.54 -9.74 -19.20
N ASN A 91 -1.02 -10.23 -18.07
CA ASN A 91 -0.31 -9.39 -17.09
C ASN A 91 1.01 -8.84 -17.66
N ASP A 92 1.74 -9.61 -18.47
CA ASP A 92 2.95 -9.15 -19.14
C ASP A 92 2.62 -8.08 -20.20
N TYR A 93 1.56 -8.30 -20.97
CA TYR A 93 1.08 -7.31 -21.94
C TYR A 93 0.65 -6.00 -21.26
N ILE A 94 -0.11 -6.08 -20.17
CA ILE A 94 -0.53 -4.91 -19.39
C ILE A 94 0.65 -4.20 -18.73
N LEU A 95 1.65 -4.94 -18.26
CA LEU A 95 2.88 -4.34 -17.73
C LEU A 95 3.59 -3.50 -18.81
N ASN A 96 3.69 -4.02 -20.04
CA ASN A 96 4.28 -3.28 -21.15
C ASN A 96 3.50 -2.00 -21.45
N ILE A 97 2.16 -2.07 -21.48
CA ILE A 97 1.33 -0.89 -21.69
C ILE A 97 1.48 0.12 -20.54
N ASN A 98 1.48 -0.32 -19.29
CA ASN A 98 1.70 0.55 -18.13
C ASN A 98 3.04 1.30 -18.22
N ASN A 99 4.07 0.67 -18.80
CA ASN A 99 5.37 1.30 -19.04
C ASN A 99 5.36 2.31 -20.20
N MET A 100 4.41 2.22 -21.14
CA MET A 100 4.25 3.13 -22.27
C MET A 100 3.40 4.36 -21.93
N ILE A 101 2.42 4.21 -21.04
CA ILE A 101 1.55 5.30 -20.58
C ILE A 101 2.36 6.21 -19.64
N SER A 102 2.54 7.47 -20.00
CA SER A 102 3.26 8.44 -19.17
C SER A 102 2.35 9.01 -18.06
N GLU A 103 1.05 8.99 -18.29
CA GLU A 103 0.00 9.45 -17.38
C GLU A 103 -0.11 8.56 -16.12
N ASN A 104 -0.75 9.11 -15.09
CA ASN A 104 -0.89 8.50 -13.75
C ASN A 104 -1.89 7.33 -13.69
N TYR A 105 -2.14 6.64 -14.81
CA TYR A 105 -3.02 5.47 -14.87
C TYR A 105 -2.25 4.20 -14.58
N ILE A 106 -2.85 3.31 -13.79
CA ILE A 106 -2.36 1.95 -13.55
C ILE A 106 -3.44 0.98 -14.00
N LEU A 107 -3.16 0.27 -15.07
CA LEU A 107 -4.01 -0.78 -15.60
C LEU A 107 -3.75 -2.07 -14.84
N ILE A 108 -4.81 -2.74 -14.41
CA ILE A 108 -4.72 -4.05 -13.74
C ILE A 108 -5.73 -5.02 -14.33
N ASN A 109 -5.35 -6.29 -14.42
CA ASN A 109 -6.23 -7.38 -14.83
C ASN A 109 -6.64 -8.22 -13.64
N ARG A 110 -7.40 -7.61 -12.74
CA ARG A 110 -8.02 -8.35 -11.63
C ARG A 110 -9.45 -7.89 -11.42
N SER A 111 -10.34 -8.87 -11.42
CA SER A 111 -11.61 -8.78 -10.69
C SER A 111 -11.29 -8.80 -9.20
N ASN A 112 -10.89 -7.65 -8.65
CA ASN A 112 -10.89 -7.50 -7.20
C ASN A 112 -12.37 -7.57 -6.75
N ASN A 113 -12.86 -8.77 -6.43
CA ASN A 113 -14.25 -9.04 -6.01
C ASN A 113 -14.59 -8.42 -4.64
N PHE A 114 -13.64 -7.74 -4.00
CA PHE A 114 -13.87 -7.07 -2.72
C PHE A 114 -14.32 -5.64 -2.95
N CYS A 115 -15.64 -5.41 -2.86
CA CYS A 115 -16.21 -4.08 -2.86
C CYS A 115 -16.00 -3.43 -1.48
N ILE A 116 -15.11 -2.43 -1.41
CA ILE A 116 -14.85 -1.64 -0.21
C ILE A 116 -16.04 -0.73 0.15
N LYS A 117 -17.04 -0.62 -0.73
CA LYS A 117 -18.25 0.19 -0.54
C LYS A 117 -18.98 -0.11 0.78
N ASN A 118 -18.91 -1.34 1.30
CA ASN A 118 -19.55 -1.68 2.60
C ASN A 118 -18.68 -1.41 3.84
N ILE A 119 -17.38 -1.11 3.70
CA ILE A 119 -16.46 -0.84 4.83
C ILE A 119 -16.14 0.66 4.94
N CYS A 120 -16.34 1.39 3.84
CA CYS A 120 -15.82 2.74 3.66
C CYS A 120 -16.86 3.76 3.16
N ASP A 121 -18.15 3.55 3.41
CA ASP A 121 -19.16 4.61 3.24
C ASP A 121 -18.76 5.88 4.03
N ASP A 122 -18.00 5.73 5.13
CA ASP A 122 -17.43 6.85 5.91
C ASP A 122 -15.97 7.23 5.52
N PHE A 123 -15.33 6.49 4.61
CA PHE A 123 -13.87 6.59 4.36
C PHE A 123 -13.47 7.29 3.08
N ILE A 124 -14.39 7.37 2.14
CA ILE A 124 -14.05 7.77 0.78
C ILE A 124 -14.96 8.94 0.38
N PHE A 125 -14.56 10.13 0.80
CA PHE A 125 -14.80 11.34 0.01
C PHE A 125 -14.04 11.28 -1.33
N TYR A 126 -14.19 10.21 -2.12
CA TYR A 126 -13.92 10.26 -3.57
C TYR A 126 -15.19 10.53 -4.38
N GLU A 127 -16.38 10.47 -3.79
CA GLU A 127 -17.61 10.74 -4.55
C GLU A 127 -17.85 12.24 -4.80
N ASN A 128 -17.27 13.15 -4.01
CA ASN A 128 -17.59 14.59 -4.11
C ASN A 128 -16.57 15.47 -4.87
N GLU A 129 -15.52 14.90 -5.48
CA GLU A 129 -14.58 15.70 -6.31
C GLU A 129 -14.46 15.24 -7.78
N ILE A 130 -15.17 14.18 -8.20
CA ILE A 130 -14.95 13.62 -9.54
C ILE A 130 -16.21 13.62 -10.38
N ASP A 131 -16.29 14.65 -11.22
CA ASP A 131 -17.22 14.77 -12.33
C ASP A 131 -17.20 13.49 -13.18
N ILE A 132 -18.30 12.73 -13.15
CA ILE A 132 -18.46 11.44 -13.85
C ILE A 132 -18.24 11.61 -15.37
N SER A 133 -18.48 12.81 -15.90
CA SER A 133 -18.22 13.16 -17.30
C SER A 133 -16.72 13.11 -17.66
N LYS A 134 -15.83 13.58 -16.78
CA LYS A 134 -14.36 13.53 -16.97
C LYS A 134 -13.84 12.10 -16.96
N LYS A 135 -14.38 11.23 -16.09
CA LYS A 135 -14.01 9.80 -16.00
C LYS A 135 -14.27 9.01 -17.29
N LYS A 136 -15.33 9.32 -18.03
CA LYS A 136 -15.61 8.65 -19.32
C LYS A 136 -14.62 9.06 -20.41
N ASN A 137 -14.20 10.33 -20.42
CA ASN A 137 -13.20 10.83 -21.37
C ASN A 137 -11.81 10.25 -21.09
N ASP A 138 -11.41 10.17 -19.81
CA ASP A 138 -10.15 9.57 -19.36
C ASP A 138 -9.96 8.11 -19.84
N ILE A 139 -11.02 7.28 -19.74
CA ILE A 139 -10.96 5.88 -20.19
C ILE A 139 -10.86 5.80 -21.72
N ASN A 140 -11.54 6.69 -22.44
CA ASN A 140 -11.52 6.69 -23.90
C ASN A 140 -10.11 6.98 -24.45
N GLU A 141 -9.31 7.80 -23.77
CA GLU A 141 -7.93 8.06 -24.17
C GLU A 141 -7.02 6.84 -24.03
N LEU A 142 -7.27 5.98 -23.03
CA LEU A 142 -6.49 4.76 -22.81
C LEU A 142 -6.64 3.74 -23.95
N TYR A 143 -7.74 3.79 -24.71
CA TYR A 143 -7.92 2.95 -25.89
C TYR A 143 -6.98 3.32 -27.06
N LYS A 144 -6.21 4.41 -26.97
CA LYS A 144 -5.08 4.67 -27.90
C LYS A 144 -3.94 3.67 -27.70
N TYR A 145 -3.80 3.12 -26.49
CA TYR A 145 -2.74 2.18 -26.12
C TYR A 145 -3.22 0.72 -26.11
N ILE A 146 -4.53 0.50 -26.04
CA ILE A 146 -5.14 -0.83 -25.92
C ILE A 146 -6.22 -0.99 -26.98
N PRO A 147 -6.17 -2.04 -27.80
CA PRO A 147 -7.19 -2.28 -28.82
C PRO A 147 -8.56 -2.54 -28.18
N LYS A 148 -9.49 -1.59 -28.38
CA LYS A 148 -10.85 -1.64 -27.83
C LYS A 148 -11.63 -2.89 -28.22
N GLU A 149 -11.28 -3.51 -29.33
CA GLU A 149 -11.88 -4.74 -29.85
C GLU A 149 -11.56 -5.97 -28.98
N ASN A 150 -10.44 -5.92 -28.25
CA ASN A 150 -9.94 -7.06 -27.46
C ASN A 150 -10.06 -6.83 -25.95
N TYR A 151 -10.34 -5.60 -25.50
CA TYR A 151 -10.35 -5.25 -24.08
C TYR A 151 -11.50 -4.33 -23.67
N TYR A 152 -12.04 -4.61 -22.49
CA TYR A 152 -12.96 -3.75 -21.76
C TYR A 152 -12.22 -3.03 -20.63
N LEU A 153 -12.34 -1.70 -20.60
CA LEU A 153 -11.77 -0.86 -19.56
C LEU A 153 -12.87 -0.33 -18.64
N SER A 154 -12.65 -0.39 -17.33
CA SER A 154 -13.55 0.20 -16.34
C SER A 154 -12.79 0.81 -15.17
N ASN A 155 -13.36 1.82 -14.53
CA ASN A 155 -12.77 2.38 -13.31
C ASN A 155 -12.71 1.29 -12.23
N ASN A 156 -11.57 1.18 -11.57
CA ASN A 156 -11.46 0.32 -10.40
C ASN A 156 -11.92 1.09 -9.15
N THR A 157 -12.92 0.55 -8.45
CA THR A 157 -13.46 1.12 -7.19
C THR A 157 -13.00 0.36 -5.94
N ASN A 158 -12.14 -0.64 -6.11
CA ASN A 158 -11.80 -1.65 -5.10
C ASN A 158 -10.30 -1.66 -4.76
N SER A 159 -9.55 -0.73 -5.34
CA SER A 159 -8.11 -0.55 -5.18
C SER A 159 -7.82 0.92 -4.89
N PHE A 160 -7.04 1.19 -3.84
CA PHE A 160 -6.74 2.54 -3.39
C PHE A 160 -5.24 2.74 -3.26
N ILE A 161 -4.80 3.91 -3.70
CA ILE A 161 -3.41 4.33 -3.58
C ILE A 161 -3.38 5.54 -2.66
N LEU A 162 -2.75 5.39 -1.51
CA LEU A 162 -2.66 6.43 -0.48
C LEU A 162 -1.30 7.13 -0.57
N LYS A 163 -1.28 8.42 -0.23
CA LYS A 163 -0.07 9.21 -0.12
C LYS A 163 0.37 9.26 1.34
N ARG A 164 1.58 8.76 1.61
CA ARG A 164 2.14 8.71 2.97
C ARG A 164 3.37 9.60 3.07
N LEU A 165 3.46 10.40 4.12
CA LEU A 165 4.70 11.07 4.53
C LEU A 165 5.45 10.16 5.50
N ASN A 166 6.73 9.93 5.26
CA ASN A 166 7.63 9.24 6.18
C ASN A 166 8.73 10.20 6.64
N VAL A 167 8.79 10.46 7.94
CA VAL A 167 9.72 11.41 8.55
C VAL A 167 10.69 10.64 9.41
N LYS A 168 11.99 10.75 9.16
CA LYS A 168 12.97 10.15 10.06
C LYS A 168 13.06 10.97 11.34
N TYR A 169 13.29 10.31 12.48
CA TYR A 169 13.44 10.99 13.76
C TYR A 169 14.51 12.10 13.71
N GLN A 170 15.61 11.88 12.97
CA GLN A 170 16.66 12.91 12.80
C GLN A 170 16.17 14.22 12.17
N ASP A 171 15.03 14.21 11.48
CA ASP A 171 14.44 15.38 10.83
C ASP A 171 13.31 16.04 11.66
N VAL A 172 13.02 15.53 12.87
CA VAL A 172 11.97 16.05 13.77
C VAL A 172 12.07 17.55 14.01
N TYR A 173 13.28 18.06 14.29
CA TYR A 173 13.47 19.50 14.52
C TYR A 173 13.21 20.36 13.28
N LYS A 174 13.42 19.81 12.08
CA LYS A 174 13.16 20.52 10.83
C LYS A 174 11.68 20.58 10.55
N ILE A 175 10.97 19.48 10.77
CA ILE A 175 9.54 19.40 10.48
C ILE A 175 8.69 20.15 11.52
N GLU A 176 9.15 20.26 12.77
CA GLU A 176 8.42 20.94 13.86
C GLU A 176 7.90 22.33 13.47
N LYS A 177 8.70 23.11 12.74
CA LYS A 177 8.34 24.47 12.30
C LYS A 177 7.32 24.51 11.17
N GLU A 178 7.24 23.45 10.36
CA GLU A 178 6.47 23.43 9.11
C GLU A 178 5.34 22.39 9.14
N TYR A 179 5.22 21.60 10.21
CA TYR A 179 4.31 20.45 10.30
C TYR A 179 2.86 20.79 9.97
N ASN A 180 2.31 21.84 10.59
CA ASN A 180 0.94 22.26 10.36
C ASN A 180 0.70 22.72 8.91
N LYS A 181 1.72 23.33 8.29
CA LYS A 181 1.68 23.71 6.87
C LYS A 181 1.69 22.46 5.99
N LEU A 182 2.55 21.50 6.32
CA LEU A 182 2.68 20.24 5.58
C LEU A 182 1.40 19.43 5.53
N ILE A 183 0.69 19.33 6.66
CA ILE A 183 -0.58 18.60 6.76
C ILE A 183 -1.67 19.28 5.94
N LYS A 184 -1.78 20.61 6.02
CA LYS A 184 -2.86 21.36 5.37
C LYS A 184 -2.69 21.49 3.85
N GLU A 185 -1.47 21.74 3.39
CA GLU A 185 -1.23 22.08 1.98
C GLU A 185 -1.03 20.84 1.10
N TYR A 186 -0.33 19.81 1.60
CA TYR A 186 0.10 18.70 0.75
C TYR A 186 -0.77 17.44 0.88
N ASN A 187 -1.84 17.50 1.68
CA ASN A 187 -2.94 16.53 1.71
C ASN A 187 -2.50 15.06 1.87
N PHE A 188 -1.42 14.81 2.63
CA PHE A 188 -0.96 13.46 2.96
C PHE A 188 -2.06 12.67 3.70
N ASP A 189 -2.35 11.47 3.20
CA ASP A 189 -3.34 10.58 3.80
C ASP A 189 -2.83 9.98 5.10
N ILE A 190 -1.53 9.65 5.17
CA ILE A 190 -0.90 9.01 6.33
C ILE A 190 0.39 9.75 6.69
N ILE A 191 0.64 9.93 7.99
CA ILE A 191 1.89 10.47 8.52
C ILE A 191 2.56 9.44 9.42
N ALA A 192 3.77 9.05 9.05
CA ALA A 192 4.59 8.12 9.79
C ALA A 192 5.92 8.74 10.23
N PHE A 193 6.36 8.42 11.43
CA PHE A 193 7.70 8.74 11.92
C PHE A 193 8.54 7.48 12.04
N GLU A 194 9.69 7.46 11.37
CA GLU A 194 10.67 6.39 11.45
C GLU A 194 11.59 6.63 12.65
N ILE A 195 11.64 5.65 13.55
CA ILE A 195 12.46 5.68 14.76
C ILE A 195 13.56 4.63 14.70
N ASP A 196 14.68 4.97 15.30
CA ASP A 196 15.78 4.05 15.56
C ASP A 196 15.71 3.48 16.99
N ASN A 197 15.13 4.23 17.95
CA ASN A 197 15.09 3.86 19.37
C ASN A 197 13.72 4.11 20.02
N ALA A 198 13.39 3.34 21.06
CA ALA A 198 12.11 3.45 21.77
C ALA A 198 11.89 4.80 22.48
N GLU A 199 12.95 5.45 22.97
CA GLU A 199 12.87 6.75 23.65
C GLU A 199 12.32 7.86 22.75
N GLU A 200 12.52 7.72 21.44
CA GLU A 200 12.08 8.67 20.41
C GLU A 200 10.56 8.73 20.30
N ILE A 201 9.86 7.65 20.68
CA ILE A 201 8.39 7.56 20.64
C ILE A 201 7.76 8.70 21.43
N ASN A 202 8.17 8.87 22.69
CA ASN A 202 7.58 9.86 23.59
C ASN A 202 7.80 11.30 23.09
N MET A 203 8.97 11.57 22.48
CA MET A 203 9.26 12.87 21.88
C MET A 203 8.39 13.14 20.64
N ILE A 204 8.17 12.13 19.79
CA ILE A 204 7.31 12.28 18.62
C ILE A 204 5.87 12.53 19.04
N ILE A 205 5.31 11.65 19.89
CA ILE A 205 3.88 11.72 20.23
C ILE A 205 3.54 12.96 21.05
N SER A 206 4.49 13.56 21.77
CA SER A 206 4.25 14.79 22.53
C SER A 206 4.15 16.01 21.62
N LYS A 207 4.80 15.99 20.45
CA LYS A 207 4.89 17.14 19.53
C LYS A 207 4.02 17.02 18.29
N PHE A 208 3.73 15.81 17.83
CA PHE A 208 3.09 15.57 16.53
C PHE A 208 1.85 14.69 16.66
N ASP A 209 0.85 14.99 15.85
CA ASP A 209 -0.32 14.14 15.66
C ASP A 209 -0.09 13.20 14.47
N CYS A 210 0.70 12.15 14.69
CA CYS A 210 0.98 11.16 13.67
C CYS A 210 0.03 9.95 13.73
N ASP A 211 0.08 9.14 12.67
CA ASP A 211 -0.73 7.93 12.55
C ASP A 211 0.08 6.68 12.89
N ILE A 212 1.36 6.67 12.50
CA ILE A 212 2.24 5.51 12.57
C ILE A 212 3.60 5.89 13.20
N ILE A 213 4.07 5.05 14.12
CA ILE A 213 5.48 4.95 14.49
C ILE A 213 6.08 3.74 13.74
N TYR A 214 7.01 4.00 12.83
CA TYR A 214 7.67 3.00 12.00
C TYR A 214 9.03 2.63 12.59
N PHE A 215 9.22 1.37 12.95
CA PHE A 215 10.50 0.91 13.49
C PHE A 215 11.49 0.64 12.37
N ASN A 216 12.68 1.24 12.46
CA ASN A 216 13.80 0.86 11.62
C ASN A 216 14.38 -0.48 12.06
N MET A 217 13.91 -1.56 11.44
CA MET A 217 14.28 -2.94 11.79
C MET A 217 15.74 -3.30 11.48
N THR A 218 16.51 -2.43 10.82
CA THR A 218 17.93 -2.64 10.51
C THR A 218 18.86 -2.28 11.65
N LYS A 219 18.39 -1.50 12.63
CA LYS A 219 19.15 -1.12 13.82
C LYS A 219 18.62 -1.87 15.03
N SER A 220 19.52 -2.35 15.87
CA SER A 220 19.15 -2.89 17.18
C SER A 220 18.69 -1.74 18.08
N PHE A 221 17.58 -1.91 18.78
CA PHE A 221 17.14 -0.98 19.82
C PHE A 221 17.12 -1.65 21.19
N VAL A 222 17.31 -0.84 22.24
CA VAL A 222 17.22 -1.25 23.64
C VAL A 222 15.86 -1.87 23.92
N SER A 223 15.79 -2.83 24.85
CA SER A 223 14.57 -3.57 25.17
C SER A 223 13.33 -2.66 25.26
N LEU A 224 12.36 -2.84 24.36
CA LEU A 224 11.10 -2.10 24.36
C LEU A 224 10.27 -2.49 25.59
N ARG A 225 9.88 -1.51 26.42
CA ARG A 225 8.99 -1.73 27.57
C ARG A 225 7.59 -1.24 27.25
N LYS A 226 6.59 -1.77 27.96
CA LYS A 226 5.20 -1.32 27.84
C LYS A 226 5.03 0.18 28.13
N SER A 227 5.81 0.71 29.07
CA SER A 227 5.82 2.15 29.39
C SER A 227 6.24 3.03 28.22
N ASP A 228 7.12 2.53 27.35
CA ASP A 228 7.66 3.30 26.23
C ASP A 228 6.61 3.48 25.11
N ILE A 229 5.64 2.57 25.03
CA ILE A 229 4.58 2.57 23.99
C ILE A 229 3.21 3.04 24.48
N GLN A 230 2.98 3.10 25.80
CA GLN A 230 1.65 3.31 26.37
C GLN A 230 1.05 4.64 25.91
N GLY A 231 1.82 5.74 25.95
CA GLY A 231 1.33 7.05 25.50
C GLY A 231 0.92 7.07 24.03
N ALA A 232 1.61 6.32 23.17
CA ALA A 232 1.24 6.20 21.76
C ALA A 232 -0.04 5.38 21.58
N ILE A 233 -0.19 4.28 22.34
CA ILE A 233 -1.42 3.46 22.35
C ILE A 233 -2.62 4.28 22.80
N ASP A 234 -2.48 5.06 23.88
CA ASP A 234 -3.54 5.90 24.46
C ASP A 234 -3.98 6.98 23.47
N LYS A 235 -3.03 7.55 22.74
CA LYS A 235 -3.32 8.49 21.65
C LYS A 235 -3.92 7.81 20.43
N GLY A 236 -3.95 6.48 20.37
CA GLY A 236 -4.52 5.69 19.29
C GLY A 236 -3.57 5.46 18.11
N ILE A 237 -2.28 5.75 18.27
CA ILE A 237 -1.23 5.61 17.23
C ILE A 237 -0.92 4.12 16.99
N PHE A 238 -0.58 3.79 15.75
CA PHE A 238 -0.20 2.44 15.34
C PHE A 238 1.31 2.31 15.21
N PHE A 239 1.80 1.07 15.29
CA PHE A 239 3.20 0.74 15.10
C PHE A 239 3.37 -0.03 13.81
N GLU A 240 4.43 0.23 13.06
CA GLU A 240 4.70 -0.47 11.82
C GLU A 240 6.09 -1.08 11.82
N ILE A 241 6.16 -2.31 11.32
CA ILE A 241 7.41 -2.95 10.93
C ILE A 241 7.37 -3.27 9.44
N SER A 242 8.50 -3.14 8.77
CA SER A 242 8.65 -3.63 7.40
C SER A 242 9.20 -5.05 7.42
N SER A 243 8.79 -5.87 6.47
CA SER A 243 9.40 -7.18 6.25
C SER A 243 10.89 -7.07 6.00
N PHE A 244 11.64 -8.09 6.43
CA PHE A 244 13.06 -8.19 6.11
C PHE A 244 13.24 -8.25 4.59
N ILE A 245 13.87 -7.21 4.04
CA ILE A 245 14.29 -7.16 2.66
C ILE A 245 15.66 -7.82 2.62
N LYS A 246 15.77 -8.96 1.93
CA LYS A 246 17.02 -9.72 1.75
C LYS A 246 18.18 -8.78 1.37
N GLY A 247 19.14 -8.65 2.28
CA GLY A 247 20.49 -8.12 2.08
C GLY A 247 21.48 -9.11 2.71
N ASN A 248 22.64 -9.30 2.09
CA ASN A 248 23.56 -10.44 2.22
C ASN A 248 24.23 -10.68 3.59
N ASP A 249 23.78 -10.05 4.69
CA ASP A 249 24.44 -10.16 5.99
C ASP A 249 23.60 -10.94 7.00
N ASP A 250 24.09 -12.12 7.40
CA ASP A 250 23.51 -12.96 8.46
C ASP A 250 23.29 -12.18 9.77
N PHE A 251 24.14 -11.20 10.05
CA PHE A 251 24.03 -10.34 11.23
C PHE A 251 22.75 -9.48 11.23
N GLN A 252 22.32 -8.99 10.07
CA GLN A 252 21.08 -8.20 9.97
C GLN A 252 19.84 -9.05 10.24
N TYR A 253 19.89 -10.34 9.89
CA TYR A 253 18.81 -11.27 10.21
C TYR A 253 18.68 -11.50 11.72
N VAL A 254 19.81 -11.59 12.44
CA VAL A 254 19.82 -11.71 13.91
C VAL A 254 19.20 -10.48 14.54
N ILE A 255 19.62 -9.27 14.14
CA ILE A 255 19.05 -8.01 14.65
C ILE A 255 17.54 -7.95 14.37
N TYR A 256 17.14 -8.23 13.13
CA TYR A 256 15.73 -8.21 12.74
C TYR A 256 14.90 -9.17 13.60
N SER A 257 15.40 -10.39 13.82
CA SER A 257 14.73 -11.42 14.62
C SER A 257 14.58 -11.01 16.09
N LEU A 258 15.62 -10.43 16.68
CA LEU A 258 15.59 -9.93 18.06
C LEU A 258 14.58 -8.78 18.22
N ASN A 259 14.62 -7.80 17.32
CA ASN A 259 13.70 -6.67 17.29
C ASN A 259 12.24 -7.12 17.16
N LEU A 260 11.99 -8.06 16.25
CA LEU A 260 10.66 -8.55 15.95
C LEU A 260 10.08 -9.33 17.15
N ASN A 261 10.87 -10.18 17.79
CA ASN A 261 10.45 -10.87 19.01
C ASN A 261 10.11 -9.89 20.13
N ASN A 262 10.93 -8.85 20.31
CA ASN A 262 10.68 -7.82 21.30
C ASN A 262 9.38 -7.05 21.03
N ILE A 263 9.18 -6.61 19.79
CA ILE A 263 7.96 -5.91 19.35
C ILE A 263 6.72 -6.77 19.57
N PHE A 264 6.76 -8.05 19.19
CA PHE A 264 5.61 -8.96 19.33
C PHE A 264 5.32 -9.35 20.78
N LEU A 265 6.29 -9.27 21.69
CA LEU A 265 6.08 -9.49 23.12
C LEU A 265 5.50 -8.26 23.82
N THR A 266 5.87 -7.06 23.36
CA THR A 266 5.54 -5.82 24.07
C THR A 266 4.34 -5.09 23.47
N ILE A 267 4.24 -4.99 22.14
CA ILE A 267 3.17 -4.26 21.45
C ILE A 267 2.00 -5.19 21.14
N PRO A 268 0.75 -4.79 21.46
CA PRO A 268 -0.43 -5.54 21.05
C PRO A 268 -0.53 -5.71 19.52
N LEU A 269 -0.73 -6.93 19.03
CA LEU A 269 -0.83 -7.20 17.58
C LEU A 269 -1.95 -6.41 16.87
N ASN A 270 -3.03 -6.06 17.58
CA ASN A 270 -4.09 -5.20 17.03
C ASN A 270 -3.66 -3.72 16.85
N LYS A 271 -2.40 -3.39 17.18
CA LYS A 271 -1.75 -2.10 16.96
C LYS A 271 -0.51 -2.20 16.06
N ILE A 272 -0.15 -3.39 15.58
CA ILE A 272 1.00 -3.60 14.71
C ILE A 272 0.54 -3.76 13.26
N ILE A 273 1.12 -2.95 12.39
CA ILE A 273 1.05 -3.04 10.94
C ILE A 273 2.31 -3.76 10.46
N ILE A 274 2.13 -4.73 9.59
CA ILE A 274 3.26 -5.35 8.87
C ILE A 274 3.16 -4.89 7.41
N SER A 275 4.20 -4.24 6.93
CA SER A 275 4.28 -3.69 5.56
C SER A 275 5.50 -4.25 4.82
N SER A 276 5.56 -4.10 3.50
CA SER A 276 6.70 -4.65 2.76
C SER A 276 7.96 -3.77 2.84
N GLY A 277 7.81 -2.45 3.03
CA GLY A 277 8.93 -1.50 3.02
C GLY A 277 9.66 -1.42 1.68
N SER A 278 9.05 -1.91 0.60
CA SER A 278 9.74 -2.21 -0.67
C SER A 278 10.21 -0.97 -1.41
N PHE A 279 11.44 -1.04 -1.92
CA PHE A 279 12.03 -0.11 -2.89
C PHE A 279 12.09 -0.70 -4.31
N HIS A 280 12.08 -2.02 -4.42
CA HIS A 280 12.22 -2.75 -5.68
C HIS A 280 11.07 -3.74 -5.91
N ILE A 281 10.73 -3.97 -7.18
CA ILE A 281 9.60 -4.82 -7.57
C ILE A 281 9.71 -6.27 -7.08
N ASN A 282 10.94 -6.81 -7.01
CA ASN A 282 11.23 -8.16 -6.53
C ASN A 282 11.01 -8.34 -5.02
N GLN A 283 10.84 -7.25 -4.28
CA GLN A 283 10.56 -7.27 -2.84
C GLN A 283 9.06 -7.33 -2.56
N ILE A 284 8.21 -7.14 -3.57
CA ILE A 284 6.76 -7.23 -3.42
C ILE A 284 6.33 -8.69 -3.64
N ILE A 285 5.98 -9.33 -2.53
CA ILE A 285 5.54 -10.72 -2.46
C ILE A 285 4.02 -10.75 -2.28
N ASP A 286 3.37 -11.81 -2.77
CA ASP A 286 1.94 -12.01 -2.53
C ASP A 286 1.62 -12.07 -1.02
N PRO A 287 0.44 -11.61 -0.59
CA PRO A 287 0.13 -11.47 0.83
C PRO A 287 0.22 -12.76 1.66
N LEU A 288 -0.06 -13.92 1.06
CA LEU A 288 -0.01 -15.20 1.78
C LEU A 288 1.43 -15.66 2.01
N ASN A 289 2.30 -15.57 0.99
CA ASN A 289 3.71 -15.82 1.16
C ASN A 289 4.39 -14.77 2.04
N PHE A 290 3.92 -13.53 2.00
CA PHE A 290 4.35 -12.47 2.90
C PHE A 290 4.10 -12.82 4.38
N LEU A 291 2.92 -13.36 4.71
CA LEU A 291 2.60 -13.82 6.07
C LEU A 291 3.50 -14.97 6.53
N ARG A 292 3.91 -15.86 5.61
CA ARG A 292 4.79 -17.00 5.92
C ARG A 292 6.13 -16.55 6.51
N SER A 293 6.63 -15.38 6.13
CA SER A 293 7.86 -14.81 6.70
C SER A 293 7.77 -14.55 8.20
N PHE A 294 6.57 -14.51 8.78
CA PHE A 294 6.34 -14.18 10.19
C PHE A 294 5.88 -15.37 11.03
N PHE A 295 5.50 -16.50 10.42
CA PHE A 295 5.00 -17.67 11.17
C PHE A 295 6.03 -18.34 12.06
N ASN A 296 7.32 -18.20 11.75
CA ASN A 296 8.39 -18.77 12.57
C ASN A 296 8.71 -17.91 13.81
N PHE A 297 8.11 -16.72 13.94
CA PHE A 297 8.35 -15.81 15.05
C PHE A 297 7.20 -15.87 16.05
N ASN A 298 7.49 -16.34 17.26
CA ASN A 298 6.56 -16.48 18.39
C ASN A 298 5.34 -17.39 18.13
N LYS A 299 4.66 -17.81 19.22
CA LYS A 299 3.40 -18.59 19.18
C LYS A 299 2.20 -17.67 18.86
N LEU A 300 2.25 -16.92 17.77
CA LEU A 300 1.18 -16.00 17.42
C LEU A 300 -0.03 -16.76 16.82
N SER A 301 -1.23 -16.26 17.11
CA SER A 301 -2.43 -16.73 16.43
C SER A 301 -2.42 -16.26 14.97
N TYR A 302 -2.60 -17.19 14.02
CA TYR A 302 -2.76 -16.91 12.59
C TYR A 302 -3.75 -15.77 12.32
N LYS A 303 -4.88 -15.76 13.04
CA LYS A 303 -5.92 -14.72 12.92
C LYS A 303 -5.38 -13.34 13.26
N LYS A 304 -4.58 -13.21 14.32
CA LYS A 304 -4.01 -11.93 14.75
C LYS A 304 -2.95 -11.44 13.76
N LEU A 305 -2.11 -12.34 13.24
CA LEU A 305 -1.08 -12.00 12.25
C LEU A 305 -1.69 -11.56 10.92
N ILE A 306 -2.73 -12.24 10.43
CA ILE A 306 -3.50 -11.80 9.26
C ILE A 306 -4.09 -10.40 9.54
N GLY A 307 -4.56 -10.15 10.76
CA GLY A 307 -5.03 -8.83 11.20
C GLY A 307 -4.00 -7.72 10.95
N CYS A 308 -2.72 -7.97 11.18
CA CYS A 308 -1.63 -7.00 11.01
C CYS A 308 -1.44 -6.50 9.57
N ILE A 309 -1.96 -7.21 8.57
CA ILE A 309 -1.90 -6.81 7.14
C ILE A 309 -3.28 -6.56 6.53
N THR A 310 -4.34 -6.60 7.34
CA THR A 310 -5.74 -6.46 6.90
C THR A 310 -6.49 -5.45 7.75
N THR A 311 -6.96 -5.85 8.94
CA THR A 311 -7.83 -5.04 9.80
C THR A 311 -7.09 -3.94 10.54
N VAL A 312 -5.83 -4.17 10.96
CA VAL A 312 -5.04 -3.18 11.71
C VAL A 312 -4.62 -2.00 10.82
N PRO A 313 -4.08 -2.22 9.60
CA PRO A 313 -3.80 -1.10 8.69
C PRO A 313 -5.09 -0.36 8.29
N LEU A 314 -6.21 -1.07 8.17
CA LEU A 314 -7.51 -0.42 7.94
C LEU A 314 -7.89 0.50 9.09
N ALA A 315 -7.80 0.05 10.34
CA ALA A 315 -8.06 0.89 11.52
C ALA A 315 -7.09 2.09 11.61
N CYS A 316 -5.85 1.93 11.14
CA CYS A 316 -4.89 3.03 11.03
C CYS A 316 -5.29 4.05 9.98
N ILE A 317 -5.68 3.61 8.79
CA ILE A 317 -6.28 4.49 7.78
C ILE A 317 -7.51 5.18 8.38
N GLN A 318 -8.27 4.45 9.22
CA GLN A 318 -9.45 4.98 9.87
C GLN A 318 -9.17 6.20 10.74
N ARG A 319 -8.20 6.04 11.63
CA ARG A 319 -7.65 7.14 12.42
C ARG A 319 -7.15 8.30 11.53
N ALA A 320 -6.38 7.99 10.49
CA ALA A 320 -5.70 8.99 9.69
C ALA A 320 -6.68 9.94 8.96
N SER A 321 -7.84 9.44 8.55
CA SER A 321 -8.92 10.28 8.00
C SER A 321 -9.52 11.23 9.04
N VAL A 322 -9.70 10.77 10.28
CA VAL A 322 -10.18 11.62 11.38
C VAL A 322 -9.18 12.76 11.64
N ARG A 323 -7.87 12.46 11.65
CA ARG A 323 -6.82 13.49 11.69
C ARG A 323 -6.92 14.46 10.52
N LYS A 324 -7.05 13.93 9.30
CA LYS A 324 -7.12 14.74 8.06
C LYS A 324 -8.34 15.66 8.04
N SER A 325 -9.45 15.23 8.61
CA SER A 325 -10.70 16.02 8.77
C SER A 325 -10.71 16.90 10.03
N LEU A 326 -9.55 17.14 10.66
CA LEU A 326 -9.41 17.99 11.86
C LEU A 326 -10.29 17.51 13.04
N ASN A 327 -10.43 16.19 13.20
CA ASN A 327 -11.25 15.53 14.21
C ASN A 327 -12.76 15.86 14.12
N THR A 328 -13.23 16.32 12.95
CA THR A 328 -14.67 16.38 12.68
C THR A 328 -15.13 15.02 12.18
N ALA A 329 -15.96 14.34 12.97
CA ALA A 329 -16.60 13.12 12.50
C ALA A 329 -17.51 13.49 11.32
N VAL A 330 -17.16 13.00 10.13
CA VAL A 330 -17.98 13.20 8.94
C VAL A 330 -19.13 12.21 9.02
N PHE A 331 -20.27 12.68 9.50
CA PHE A 331 -21.52 11.93 9.41
C PHE A 331 -22.21 12.30 8.09
N TYR A 332 -22.24 11.38 7.12
CA TYR A 332 -23.06 11.58 5.93
C TYR A 332 -24.53 11.30 6.28
N LYS A 333 -25.37 12.34 6.21
CA LYS A 333 -26.82 12.18 6.27
C LYS A 333 -27.27 11.67 4.90
N LYS A 334 -27.67 10.40 4.79
CA LYS A 334 -28.36 9.89 3.59
C LYS A 334 -29.65 10.70 3.42
N ASN A 335 -29.75 11.47 2.33
CA ASN A 335 -31.02 12.03 1.85
C ASN A 335 -31.69 11.02 0.93
#